data_AF-A0A6I4UWT3-F1
#
_entry.id   AF-A0A6I4UWT3-F1
#
_cell.length_a   1.000
_cell.length_b   1.000
_cell.length_c   1.000
_cell.angle_alpha   90.00
_cell.angle_beta   90.00
_cell.angle_gamma   90.00
#
_symmetry.space_group_name_H-M   'P 1'
#
loop_
_entity.id
_entity.type
_entity.pdbx_description
1 polymer ?
#
loop_
_entity_poly.entity_id
_entity_poly.type
_entity_poly.pdbx_seq_one_letter_code
_entity_poly.pdbx_strand_id
1 'polypeptide(L)'
;MKKFFLAVVAAGVTMTSGSFAMANHHGTDAKSPEIVERNARGVATKVKIEGKVYAVCMDGMTDGCINPRAAGLKWGNRPLDYWPGKPASQMD
;
A
#
# COMPACT_ATOMS: atom_id res chain seq x y z
N MET A 1 -62.68 -21.79 -28.37
CA MET A 1 -63.13 -20.49 -27.82
C MET A 1 -62.08 -19.99 -26.84
N LYS A 2 -61.59 -18.74 -27.02
CA LYS A 2 -61.31 -17.71 -25.98
C LYS A 2 -60.78 -18.25 -24.61
N LYS A 3 -59.65 -17.84 -24.02
CA LYS A 3 -58.92 -16.55 -24.02
C LYS A 3 -57.50 -16.74 -23.45
N PHE A 4 -56.64 -15.80 -23.85
CA PHE A 4 -55.39 -15.32 -23.25
C PHE A 4 -55.30 -15.41 -21.70
N PHE A 5 -54.08 -15.51 -21.14
CA PHE A 5 -53.41 -14.37 -20.48
C PHE A 5 -52.00 -14.70 -19.92
N LEU A 6 -51.07 -13.78 -20.23
CA LEU A 6 -49.99 -13.24 -19.40
C LEU A 6 -48.77 -14.11 -19.05
N ALA A 7 -47.70 -13.88 -19.82
CA ALA A 7 -46.34 -14.17 -19.44
C ALA A 7 -45.88 -13.19 -18.33
N VAL A 8 -45.48 -13.74 -17.18
CA VAL A 8 -44.81 -13.04 -16.10
C VAL A 8 -43.38 -12.72 -16.52
N VAL A 9 -43.10 -11.45 -16.82
CA VAL A 9 -41.72 -10.97 -16.93
C VAL A 9 -41.23 -10.70 -15.52
N ALA A 10 -40.40 -11.62 -15.00
CA ALA A 10 -39.64 -11.41 -13.78
C ALA A 10 -38.62 -10.30 -14.01
N ALA A 11 -38.95 -9.07 -13.62
CA ALA A 11 -37.99 -7.98 -13.55
C ALA A 11 -37.05 -8.25 -12.37
N GLY A 12 -35.90 -8.82 -12.68
CA GLY A 12 -34.84 -9.14 -11.72
C GLY A 12 -34.32 -7.90 -11.02
N VAL A 13 -34.17 -8.03 -9.71
CA VAL A 13 -33.41 -7.13 -8.84
C VAL A 13 -31.96 -7.10 -9.33
N THR A 14 -31.50 -5.98 -9.87
CA THR A 14 -30.06 -5.72 -10.07
C THR A 14 -29.58 -4.68 -9.07
N MET A 15 -29.01 -5.18 -7.98
CA MET A 15 -28.13 -4.42 -7.09
C MET A 15 -26.86 -4.01 -7.84
N THR A 16 -26.68 -2.72 -8.12
CA THR A 16 -25.38 -2.14 -8.52
C THR A 16 -25.47 -0.64 -8.28
N SER A 17 -24.63 0.08 -7.54
CA SER A 17 -23.42 -0.22 -6.78
C SER A 17 -23.12 1.11 -6.10
N GLY A 18 -22.82 1.10 -4.80
CA GLY A 18 -22.44 2.32 -4.08
C GLY A 18 -21.33 3.06 -4.80
N SER A 19 -21.43 4.38 -4.86
CA SER A 19 -20.32 5.23 -5.30
C SER A 19 -19.17 5.02 -4.32
N PHE A 20 -18.23 4.15 -4.66
CA PHE A 20 -16.91 4.16 -4.04
C PHE A 20 -16.31 5.52 -4.40
N ALA A 21 -16.16 6.39 -3.42
CA ALA A 21 -15.29 7.54 -3.53
C ALA A 21 -13.87 7.00 -3.73
N MET A 22 -13.47 6.81 -4.98
CA MET A 22 -12.09 6.57 -5.35
C MET A 22 -11.34 7.87 -5.03
N ALA A 23 -10.49 7.84 -4.00
CA ALA A 23 -9.54 8.92 -3.74
C ALA A 23 -8.61 9.02 -4.96
N ASN A 24 -8.92 9.94 -5.86
CA ASN A 24 -8.15 10.26 -7.06
C ASN A 24 -6.89 11.07 -6.68
N HIS A 25 -5.89 10.48 -6.00
CA HIS A 25 -4.50 10.96 -6.06
C HIS A 25 -3.51 10.02 -5.33
N HIS A 26 -3.19 8.85 -5.89
CA HIS A 26 -1.95 8.12 -5.53
C HIS A 26 -1.30 7.56 -6.79
N GLY A 27 -0.97 8.45 -7.73
CA GLY A 27 -0.03 8.18 -8.81
C GLY A 27 1.40 8.15 -8.28
N THR A 28 1.69 7.23 -7.37
CA THR A 28 3.04 6.80 -7.04
C THR A 28 2.96 5.31 -6.81
N ASP A 29 3.00 4.53 -7.89
CA ASP A 29 3.51 3.16 -7.75
C ASP A 29 4.90 3.32 -7.11
N ALA A 30 4.99 3.14 -5.79
CA ALA A 30 6.26 3.09 -5.11
C ALA A 30 7.00 1.94 -5.78
N LYS A 31 7.93 2.30 -6.68
CA LYS A 31 8.63 1.36 -7.55
C LYS A 31 9.16 0.28 -6.63
N SER A 32 8.68 -0.96 -6.81
CA SER A 32 9.03 -2.04 -5.90
C SER A 32 10.56 -2.12 -5.79
N PRO A 33 11.12 -2.16 -4.59
CA PRO A 33 12.57 -2.08 -4.40
C PRO A 33 13.26 -3.26 -5.09
N GLU A 34 14.38 -2.99 -5.74
CA GLU A 34 15.30 -4.05 -6.17
C GLU A 34 16.06 -4.53 -4.93
N ILE A 35 15.92 -5.80 -4.55
CA ILE A 35 16.59 -6.35 -3.36
C ILE A 35 18.01 -6.78 -3.77
N VAL A 36 19.01 -6.11 -3.21
CA VAL A 36 20.44 -6.37 -3.51
C VAL A 36 21.09 -7.31 -2.50
N GLU A 37 20.57 -7.37 -1.27
CA GLU A 37 21.13 -8.25 -0.23
C GLU A 37 20.02 -8.76 0.70
N ARG A 38 20.14 -10.03 1.12
CA ARG A 38 19.32 -10.66 2.15
C ARG A 38 20.21 -11.29 3.21
N ASN A 39 19.78 -11.28 4.47
CA ASN A 39 20.46 -12.02 5.53
C ASN A 39 20.14 -13.53 5.49
N ALA A 40 20.76 -14.29 6.39
CA ALA A 40 20.55 -15.75 6.53
C ALA A 40 19.09 -16.16 6.80
N ARG A 41 18.24 -15.23 7.25
CA ARG A 41 16.80 -15.44 7.48
C ARG A 41 15.94 -15.09 6.25
N GLY A 42 16.55 -14.72 5.13
CA GLY A 42 15.86 -14.32 3.89
C GLY A 42 15.31 -12.89 3.91
N VAL A 43 15.57 -12.11 4.96
CA VAL A 43 15.09 -10.73 5.09
C VAL A 43 16.02 -9.78 4.34
N ALA A 44 15.44 -8.87 3.56
CA ALA A 44 16.20 -7.88 2.80
C ALA A 44 16.95 -6.91 3.73
N THR A 45 18.27 -6.82 3.56
CA THR A 45 19.17 -5.93 4.34
C THR A 45 19.65 -4.73 3.54
N LYS A 46 19.65 -4.84 2.20
CA LYS A 46 19.90 -3.72 1.30
C LYS A 46 18.91 -3.73 0.14
N VAL A 47 18.50 -2.54 -0.26
CA VAL A 47 17.62 -2.30 -1.40
C VAL A 47 18.22 -1.26 -2.32
N LYS A 48 17.93 -1.35 -3.61
CA LYS A 48 18.30 -0.37 -4.60
C LYS A 48 17.04 0.35 -5.07
N ILE A 49 17.06 1.67 -4.92
CA ILE A 49 15.98 2.58 -5.23
C ILE A 49 16.57 3.67 -6.11
N GLU A 50 16.01 3.86 -7.31
CA GLU A 50 16.47 4.86 -8.28
C GLU A 50 17.99 4.83 -8.56
N GLY A 51 18.57 3.61 -8.59
CA GLY A 51 19.99 3.41 -8.85
C GLY A 51 20.92 3.56 -7.64
N LYS A 52 20.40 4.00 -6.48
CA LYS A 52 21.15 4.11 -5.22
C LYS A 52 20.86 2.94 -4.30
N VAL A 53 21.90 2.41 -3.66
CA VAL A 53 21.79 1.32 -2.68
C VAL A 53 21.63 1.91 -1.29
N TYR A 54 20.60 1.47 -0.57
CA TYR A 54 20.29 1.86 0.79
C TYR A 54 20.30 0.63 1.71
N ALA A 55 20.87 0.76 2.90
CA ALA A 55 20.70 -0.22 3.97
C ALA A 55 19.28 -0.13 4.52
N VAL A 56 18.63 -1.25 4.76
CA VAL A 56 17.29 -1.30 5.37
C VAL A 56 17.43 -1.26 6.89
N CYS A 57 16.61 -0.45 7.56
CA CYS A 57 16.63 -0.38 9.02
C CYS A 57 16.26 -1.73 9.63
N MET A 58 17.20 -2.29 10.38
CA MET A 58 17.03 -3.51 11.17
C MET A 58 16.90 -3.15 12.66
N ASP A 59 16.66 -4.15 13.49
CA ASP A 59 16.61 -3.97 14.94
C ASP A 59 17.90 -3.33 15.48
N GLY A 60 17.76 -2.39 16.40
CA GLY A 60 18.88 -1.61 16.95
C GLY A 60 19.44 -0.49 16.04
N MET A 61 18.85 -0.25 14.86
CA MET A 61 19.22 0.87 13.98
C MET A 61 18.19 2.00 14.05
N THR A 62 18.67 3.24 14.11
CA THR A 62 17.81 4.44 14.10
C THR A 62 18.17 5.37 12.94
N ASP A 63 19.47 5.49 12.64
CA ASP A 63 19.99 6.39 11.60
C ASP A 63 20.76 5.64 10.51
N GLY A 64 20.98 6.29 9.37
CA GLY A 64 21.80 5.76 8.27
C GLY A 64 21.15 4.63 7.47
N CYS A 65 19.85 4.39 7.66
CA CYS A 65 19.10 3.32 7.03
C CYS A 65 17.75 3.83 6.52
N ILE A 66 17.15 3.14 5.54
CA ILE A 66 15.81 3.40 5.05
C ILE A 66 14.79 2.53 5.79
N ASN A 67 13.66 3.13 6.19
CA ASN A 67 12.57 2.38 6.79
C ASN A 67 12.03 1.33 5.78
N PRO A 68 11.78 0.07 6.20
CA PRO A 68 11.27 -0.97 5.31
C PRO A 68 10.02 -0.59 4.52
N ARG A 69 9.05 0.12 5.13
CA ARG A 69 7.84 0.60 4.44
C ARG A 69 8.16 1.69 3.41
N ALA A 70 9.12 2.57 3.72
CA ALA A 70 9.61 3.58 2.79
C ALA A 70 10.40 2.99 1.64
N ALA A 71 11.09 1.88 1.87
CA ALA A 71 11.71 1.10 0.82
C ALA A 71 10.70 0.36 -0.07
N GLY A 72 9.39 0.38 0.23
CA GLY A 72 8.39 -0.40 -0.52
C GLY A 72 8.38 -1.89 -0.17
N LEU A 73 9.01 -2.27 0.95
CA LEU A 73 8.92 -3.62 1.49
C LEU A 73 7.61 -3.81 2.26
N LYS A 74 7.09 -5.05 2.27
CA LYS A 74 5.80 -5.41 2.89
C LYS A 74 5.88 -5.66 4.40
N TRP A 75 6.92 -5.14 5.07
CA TRP A 75 7.16 -5.33 6.50
C TRP A 75 7.67 -4.01 7.11
N GLY A 76 7.80 -3.98 8.44
CA GLY A 76 8.16 -2.78 9.20
C GLY A 76 7.01 -2.26 10.04
N ASN A 77 7.34 -1.58 11.14
CA ASN A 77 6.41 -1.38 12.25
C ASN A 77 5.57 -0.12 12.09
N ARG A 78 5.93 0.76 11.14
CA ARG A 78 5.40 2.12 11.05
C ARG A 78 5.03 2.46 9.61
N PRO A 79 3.84 3.03 9.36
CA PRO A 79 3.44 3.47 8.03
C PRO A 79 4.27 4.68 7.58
N LEU A 80 4.20 4.99 6.28
CA LEU A 80 5.01 6.04 5.62
C LEU A 80 4.76 7.45 6.17
N ASP A 81 3.55 7.68 6.65
CA ASP A 81 3.04 8.94 7.21
C ASP A 81 3.24 9.04 8.72
N TYR A 82 3.89 8.07 9.35
CA TYR A 82 4.10 8.08 10.79
C TYR A 82 5.34 8.89 11.19
N TRP A 83 5.12 9.87 12.07
CA TRP A 83 6.17 10.53 12.84
C TRP A 83 5.93 10.34 14.35
N PRO A 84 6.93 9.96 15.15
CA PRO A 84 6.77 9.87 16.59
C PRO A 84 6.68 11.27 17.21
N GLY A 85 5.60 11.57 17.92
CA GLY A 85 5.38 12.86 18.58
C GLY A 85 4.72 13.89 17.66
N LYS A 86 5.07 15.17 17.85
CA LYS A 86 4.61 16.25 16.96
C LYS A 86 5.59 16.41 15.79
N PRO A 87 5.13 16.83 14.59
CA PRO A 87 6.03 17.24 13.52
C PRO A 87 7.05 18.28 14.03
N ALA A 88 8.27 18.26 13.51
CA ALA A 88 9.30 19.24 13.89
C ALA A 88 8.83 20.70 13.67
N SER A 89 7.92 20.95 12.72
CA SER A 89 7.30 22.26 12.49
C SER A 89 6.35 22.71 13.60
N GLN A 90 6.06 21.86 14.59
CA GLN A 90 5.18 22.12 15.73
C GLN A 90 5.92 22.01 17.07
N MET A 91 7.25 22.01 17.05
CA MET A 91 8.11 22.02 18.24
C MET A 91 8.80 23.39 18.30
N ASP A 92 8.58 24.13 19.40
CA ASP A 92 9.17 25.45 19.67
C ASP A 92 10.62 25.34 20.16
#